data_AF-A0A6I6AAC9-F1
#
_entry.id   AF-A0A6I6AAC9-F1
#
_cell.length_a   1.000
_cell.length_b   1.000
_cell.length_c   1.000
_cell.angle_alpha   90.00
_cell.angle_beta   90.00
_cell.angle_gamma   90.00
#
_symmetry.space_group_name_H-M   'P 1'
#
loop_
_entity.id
_entity.type
_entity.pdbx_description
1 polymer ?
#
loop_
_entity_poly.entity_id
_entity_poly.type
_entity_poly.pdbx_seq_one_letter_code
_entity_poly.pdbx_strand_id
1 'polypeptide(L)'
;MTKINTIFCIDGSGSRNQRVARQKTPIYEFSIDNQSVKRALWKTECSVFDFFKTEAQKAISNDKKILIAADLPIGIPDNPCDVFQHLETPSFINLLENFGERCQNRDWREVLIANGPEKRSPLMPFVSVPRGAEIGEWAGKRKCDHISNGNSIYPVDNSSKQVGRAALQFWIEVLIPLRTQFKNQLRVWPFEDLSGASIVVAECYPRLCQQDLYGKVISKRNPIAVVHALDNFRKSNKDYLKVDHKVWMHAASSEDEFDMFSTAVVLGRWFKDQLIPFAVPKQDVVQNMEGWMLGLSPEGQKEPSPKKRQKYNSSERQFPCPIEGCKHVFHGSRGGWDPHVGSPRIHPEWNPDITDKRERMDKFRIEFPEWFENG
;
A
#
# COMPACT_ATOMS: atom_id res chain seq x y z
N MET A 1 -16.63 -13.03 20.89
CA MET A 1 -15.77 -12.80 19.71
C MET A 1 -16.65 -12.48 18.51
N THR A 2 -16.30 -11.47 17.71
CA THR A 2 -17.16 -10.93 16.65
C THR A 2 -17.12 -11.85 15.41
N LYS A 3 -18.19 -12.63 15.17
CA LYS A 3 -18.31 -13.47 13.96
C LYS A 3 -18.53 -12.57 12.73
N ILE A 4 -17.55 -12.49 11.84
CA ILE A 4 -17.66 -11.78 10.56
C ILE A 4 -18.36 -12.69 9.54
N ASN A 5 -19.36 -12.17 8.83
CA ASN A 5 -20.10 -12.91 7.81
C ASN A 5 -19.59 -12.63 6.39
N THR A 6 -19.24 -11.36 6.13
CA THR A 6 -18.80 -10.90 4.82
C THR A 6 -17.58 -10.03 4.96
N ILE A 7 -16.62 -10.20 4.04
CA ILE A 7 -15.40 -9.40 3.97
C ILE A 7 -15.41 -8.67 2.64
N PHE A 8 -15.20 -7.37 2.66
CA PHE A 8 -14.95 -6.56 1.49
C PHE A 8 -13.50 -6.11 1.50
N CYS A 9 -12.76 -6.42 0.43
CA CYS A 9 -11.41 -5.92 0.22
C CYS A 9 -11.44 -4.85 -0.85
N ILE A 10 -10.88 -3.68 -0.56
CA ILE A 10 -10.85 -2.54 -1.46
C ILE A 10 -9.43 -2.06 -1.67
N ASP A 11 -9.06 -1.87 -2.94
CA ASP A 11 -7.84 -1.16 -3.28
C ASP A 11 -8.10 0.33 -3.12
N GLY A 12 -7.25 0.97 -2.31
CA GLY A 12 -7.41 2.38 -2.08
C GLY A 12 -6.70 3.27 -3.07
N SER A 13 -6.01 2.73 -4.09
CA SER A 13 -5.20 3.53 -5.00
C SER A 13 -5.98 4.71 -5.61
N GLY A 14 -5.62 5.92 -5.19
CA GLY A 14 -6.25 7.14 -5.69
C GLY A 14 -5.79 7.41 -7.12
N SER A 15 -6.71 7.40 -8.10
CA SER A 15 -6.39 7.88 -9.45
C SER A 15 -6.50 9.40 -9.50
N ARG A 16 -5.57 10.05 -10.22
CA ARG A 16 -5.60 11.50 -10.49
C ARG A 16 -6.88 11.93 -11.22
N ASN A 17 -7.49 11.01 -11.97
CA ASN A 17 -8.74 11.24 -12.67
C ASN A 17 -9.88 10.58 -11.88
N GLN A 18 -10.71 11.39 -11.21
CA GLN A 18 -11.82 10.91 -10.39
C GLN A 18 -12.81 10.03 -11.16
N ARG A 19 -13.04 10.27 -12.46
CA ARG A 19 -13.90 9.43 -13.29
C ARG A 19 -13.29 8.04 -13.49
N VAL A 20 -11.98 7.98 -13.72
CA VAL A 20 -11.24 6.72 -13.87
C VAL A 20 -11.09 6.01 -12.52
N ALA A 21 -10.87 6.73 -11.42
CA ALA A 21 -10.82 6.18 -10.06
C ALA A 21 -12.11 5.41 -9.74
N ARG A 22 -13.27 6.07 -9.94
CA ARG A 22 -14.60 5.48 -9.68
C ARG A 22 -14.89 4.24 -10.52
N GLN A 23 -14.31 4.13 -11.71
CA GLN A 23 -14.52 2.98 -12.58
C GLN A 23 -13.56 1.83 -12.30
N LYS A 24 -12.42 2.09 -11.66
CA LYS A 24 -11.30 1.15 -11.58
C LYS A 24 -11.05 0.56 -10.22
N THR A 25 -11.51 1.18 -9.12
CA THR A 25 -11.26 0.65 -7.78
C THR A 25 -11.87 -0.76 -7.63
N PRO A 26 -11.05 -1.83 -7.60
CA PRO A 26 -11.55 -3.17 -7.38
C PRO A 26 -12.07 -3.30 -5.95
N ILE A 27 -13.28 -3.84 -5.82
CA ILE A 27 -13.84 -4.29 -4.56
C ILE A 27 -14.16 -5.77 -4.70
N TYR A 28 -13.59 -6.60 -3.84
CA TYR A 28 -13.88 -8.02 -3.78
C TYR A 28 -14.63 -8.35 -2.51
N GLU A 29 -15.70 -9.11 -2.66
CA GLU A 29 -16.52 -9.63 -1.57
C GLU A 29 -16.18 -11.10 -1.35
N PHE A 30 -15.92 -11.47 -0.10
CA PHE A 30 -15.87 -12.84 0.36
C PHE A 30 -17.04 -13.11 1.31
N SER A 31 -17.88 -14.09 0.98
CA SER A 31 -18.91 -14.59 1.89
C SER A 31 -18.39 -15.80 2.66
N ILE A 32 -18.32 -15.70 3.99
CA ILE A 32 -17.80 -16.76 4.87
C ILE A 32 -18.70 -17.99 4.82
N ASP A 33 -20.01 -17.81 4.94
CA ASP A 33 -20.99 -18.90 4.99
C ASP A 33 -20.98 -19.75 3.71
N ASN A 34 -20.83 -19.10 2.55
CA ASN A 34 -20.89 -19.76 1.25
C ASN A 34 -19.52 -20.05 0.63
N GLN A 35 -18.43 -19.56 1.25
CA GLN A 35 -17.06 -19.64 0.75
C GLN A 35 -16.96 -19.18 -0.70
N SER A 36 -17.62 -18.06 -0.99
CA SER A 36 -17.72 -17.53 -2.34
C SER A 36 -17.00 -16.20 -2.44
N VAL A 37 -16.32 -15.99 -3.57
CA VAL A 37 -15.65 -14.73 -3.90
C VAL A 37 -16.33 -14.12 -5.10
N LYS A 38 -16.65 -12.84 -4.98
CA LYS A 38 -17.25 -12.05 -6.04
C LYS A 38 -16.49 -10.76 -6.21
N ARG A 39 -16.37 -10.29 -7.44
CA ARG A 39 -16.03 -8.91 -7.71
C ARG A 39 -17.30 -8.08 -7.55
N ALA A 40 -17.34 -7.16 -6.60
CA ALA A 40 -18.50 -6.31 -6.39
C ALA A 40 -18.70 -5.41 -7.61
N LEU A 41 -19.91 -5.44 -8.16
CA LEU A 41 -20.33 -4.54 -9.22
C LEU A 41 -21.07 -3.38 -8.57
N TRP A 42 -20.58 -2.17 -8.81
CA TRP A 42 -21.20 -0.95 -8.34
C TRP A 42 -21.39 -0.02 -9.55
N LYS A 43 -22.54 0.67 -9.59
CA LYS A 43 -22.88 1.52 -10.73
C LYS A 43 -21.86 2.65 -10.84
N THR A 44 -21.48 3.02 -12.05
CA THR A 44 -20.50 4.10 -12.32
C THR A 44 -20.90 5.46 -11.74
N GLU A 45 -22.18 5.62 -11.38
CA GLU A 45 -22.75 6.82 -10.76
C GLU A 45 -22.73 6.78 -9.23
N CYS A 46 -22.55 5.61 -8.61
CA CYS A 46 -22.46 5.46 -7.16
C CYS A 46 -21.02 5.73 -6.71
N SER A 47 -20.85 6.35 -5.54
CA SER A 47 -19.54 6.49 -4.90
C SER A 47 -19.17 5.24 -4.08
N VAL A 48 -17.88 5.09 -3.72
CA VAL A 48 -17.41 3.96 -2.87
C VAL A 48 -18.14 4.00 -1.53
N PHE A 49 -18.36 5.22 -1.03
CA PHE A 49 -19.20 5.47 0.14
C PHE A 49 -20.62 4.93 -0.04
N ASP A 50 -21.30 5.22 -1.16
CA ASP A 50 -22.67 4.74 -1.39
C ASP A 50 -22.74 3.21 -1.44
N PHE A 51 -21.72 2.57 -2.03
CA PHE A 51 -21.59 1.12 -2.02
C PHE A 51 -21.50 0.59 -0.58
N PHE A 52 -20.52 1.04 0.20
CA PHE A 52 -20.36 0.55 1.57
C PHE A 52 -21.50 0.95 2.51
N LYS A 53 -22.14 2.10 2.29
CA LYS A 53 -23.35 2.52 3.00
C LYS A 53 -24.48 1.52 2.78
N THR A 54 -24.68 1.11 1.53
CA THR A 54 -25.69 0.11 1.16
C THR A 54 -25.39 -1.24 1.80
N GLU A 55 -24.15 -1.71 1.73
CA GLU A 55 -23.76 -2.99 2.33
C GLU A 55 -23.80 -2.97 3.87
N ALA A 56 -23.42 -1.85 4.49
CA ALA A 56 -23.58 -1.62 5.93
C ALA A 56 -25.05 -1.68 6.37
N GLN A 57 -25.95 -1.02 5.64
CA GLN A 57 -27.40 -1.09 5.92
C GLN A 57 -27.91 -2.51 5.84
N LYS A 58 -27.57 -3.25 4.77
CA LYS A 58 -27.95 -4.66 4.63
C LYS A 58 -27.40 -5.52 5.74
N ALA A 59 -26.15 -5.29 6.16
CA ALA A 59 -25.53 -6.05 7.23
C ALA A 59 -26.30 -5.86 8.55
N ILE A 60 -26.52 -4.60 8.93
CA ILE A 60 -27.25 -4.24 10.16
C ILE A 60 -28.67 -4.81 10.14
N SER A 61 -29.42 -4.63 9.04
CA SER A 61 -30.80 -5.11 8.94
C SER A 61 -30.94 -6.62 9.03
N ASN A 62 -29.88 -7.38 8.71
CA ASN A 62 -29.89 -8.84 8.74
C ASN A 62 -29.13 -9.42 9.95
N ASP A 63 -28.78 -8.59 10.95
CA ASP A 63 -27.92 -8.98 12.08
C ASP A 63 -26.61 -9.66 11.65
N LYS A 64 -26.05 -9.18 10.54
CA LYS A 64 -24.78 -9.64 9.98
C LYS A 64 -23.67 -8.65 10.29
N LYS A 65 -22.44 -9.16 10.29
CA LYS A 65 -21.25 -8.36 10.49
C LYS A 65 -20.36 -8.37 9.26
N ILE A 66 -19.86 -7.19 8.91
CA ILE A 66 -18.98 -7.01 7.75
C ILE A 66 -17.62 -6.46 8.17
N LEU A 67 -16.59 -6.91 7.47
CA LEU A 67 -15.25 -6.35 7.52
C LEU A 67 -14.98 -5.59 6.21
N ILE A 68 -14.53 -4.35 6.31
CA ILE A 68 -13.99 -3.56 5.21
C ILE A 68 -12.47 -3.51 5.40
N ALA A 69 -11.76 -4.32 4.63
CA ALA A 69 -10.31 -4.39 4.60
C ALA A 69 -9.78 -3.50 3.47
N ALA A 70 -9.11 -2.40 3.81
CA ALA A 70 -8.60 -1.44 2.85
C ALA A 70 -7.08 -1.58 2.67
N ASP A 71 -6.60 -1.62 1.42
CA ASP A 71 -5.16 -1.54 1.10
C ASP A 71 -4.67 -0.09 1.18
N LEU A 72 -4.79 0.49 2.36
CA LEU A 72 -4.35 1.84 2.69
C LEU A 72 -3.96 1.93 4.16
N PRO A 73 -2.97 2.75 4.48
CA PRO A 73 -2.68 3.12 5.86
C PRO A 73 -3.93 3.60 6.61
N ILE A 74 -4.12 3.07 7.82
CA ILE A 74 -5.03 3.59 8.84
C ILE A 74 -4.20 3.81 10.12
N GLY A 75 -4.20 5.05 10.61
CA GLY A 75 -3.28 5.49 11.66
C GLY A 75 -2.12 6.34 11.14
N ILE A 76 -1.38 6.93 12.07
CA ILE A 76 -0.21 7.77 11.81
C ILE A 76 0.90 7.43 12.79
N PRO A 77 2.19 7.48 12.39
CA PRO A 77 3.27 7.16 13.33
C PRO A 77 3.31 8.14 14.49
N ASP A 78 3.62 7.64 15.69
CA ASP A 78 3.82 8.46 16.88
C ASP A 78 5.03 9.39 16.74
N ASN A 79 6.14 8.85 16.24
CA ASN A 79 7.36 9.60 15.94
C ASN A 79 7.91 9.24 14.54
N PRO A 80 8.51 10.18 13.80
CA PRO A 80 8.80 11.57 14.17
C PRO A 80 7.68 12.48 13.70
N CYS A 81 6.46 12.34 14.22
CA CYS A 81 5.41 13.32 13.96
C CYS A 81 5.73 14.60 14.74
N ASP A 82 6.79 15.28 14.31
CA ASP A 82 7.35 16.53 14.82
C ASP A 82 6.29 17.61 14.97
N VAL A 83 5.29 17.62 14.09
CA VAL A 83 4.13 18.49 14.22
C VAL A 83 3.28 18.23 15.47
N PHE A 84 3.32 17.04 16.05
CA PHE A 84 2.59 16.68 17.28
C PHE A 84 3.50 16.55 18.51
N GLN A 85 4.83 16.65 18.39
CA GLN A 85 5.79 16.46 19.50
C GLN A 85 5.57 17.38 20.71
N HIS A 86 4.91 18.53 20.51
CA HIS A 86 4.65 19.53 21.55
C HIS A 86 3.19 19.60 22.00
N LEU A 87 2.35 18.70 21.49
CA LEU A 87 0.95 18.58 21.85
C LEU A 87 0.74 17.25 22.57
N GLU A 88 -0.33 17.14 23.35
CA GLU A 88 -0.81 15.82 23.76
C GLU A 88 -1.19 15.05 22.48
N THR A 89 -0.40 14.02 22.15
CA THR A 89 -0.57 13.20 20.95
C THR A 89 -2.01 12.71 20.87
N PRO A 90 -2.83 13.18 19.89
CA PRO A 90 -4.24 12.81 19.85
C PRO A 90 -4.38 11.32 19.51
N SER A 91 -5.49 10.68 19.89
CA SER A 91 -5.80 9.39 19.29
C SER A 91 -6.05 9.56 17.78
N PHE A 92 -5.77 8.52 17.00
CA PHE A 92 -6.08 8.53 15.56
C PHE A 92 -7.57 8.82 15.30
N ILE A 93 -8.46 8.28 16.14
CA ILE A 93 -9.91 8.51 16.01
C ILE A 93 -10.26 9.98 16.21
N ASN A 94 -9.71 10.62 17.25
CA ASN A 94 -9.94 12.04 17.49
C ASN A 94 -9.39 12.89 16.33
N LEU A 95 -8.22 12.54 15.80
CA LEU A 95 -7.63 13.20 14.65
C LEU A 95 -8.50 13.04 13.38
N LEU A 96 -9.04 11.84 13.15
CA LEU A 96 -9.94 11.53 12.04
C LEU A 96 -11.25 12.34 12.14
N GLU A 97 -11.84 12.44 13.33
CA GLU A 97 -13.05 13.22 13.56
C GLU A 97 -12.81 14.73 13.33
N ASN A 98 -11.71 15.26 13.84
CA ASN A 98 -11.28 16.65 13.58
C ASN A 98 -11.07 16.92 12.08
N PHE A 99 -10.54 15.97 11.32
CA PHE A 99 -10.43 16.12 9.86
C PHE A 99 -11.80 16.21 9.19
N GLY A 100 -12.76 15.42 9.65
CA GLY A 100 -14.14 15.47 9.16
C GLY A 100 -14.77 16.85 9.34
N GLU A 101 -14.58 17.46 10.51
CA GLU A 101 -15.09 18.80 10.80
C GLU A 101 -14.46 19.88 9.91
N ARG A 102 -13.18 19.72 9.59
CA ARG A 102 -12.41 20.71 8.80
C ARG A 102 -12.60 20.59 7.29
N CYS A 103 -12.96 19.42 6.78
CA CYS A 103 -12.98 19.12 5.33
C CYS A 103 -14.39 19.04 4.74
N GLN A 104 -15.38 19.75 5.29
CA GLN A 104 -16.80 19.63 4.94
C GLN A 104 -17.10 19.86 3.44
N ASN A 105 -16.23 20.59 2.72
CA ASN A 105 -16.38 20.90 1.29
C ASN A 105 -15.50 20.05 0.35
N ARG A 106 -14.92 18.93 0.84
CA ARG A 106 -13.97 18.09 0.09
C ARG A 106 -12.72 18.83 -0.39
N ASP A 107 -12.42 19.96 0.23
CA ASP A 107 -11.23 20.80 0.10
C ASP A 107 -10.05 20.27 0.94
N TRP A 108 -10.11 18.99 1.36
CA TRP A 108 -9.11 18.36 2.24
C TRP A 108 -7.67 18.49 1.73
N ARG A 109 -7.46 18.68 0.42
CA ARG A 109 -6.13 18.95 -0.13
C ARG A 109 -5.58 20.29 0.32
N GLU A 110 -6.39 21.33 0.29
CA GLU A 110 -6.00 22.67 0.71
C GLU A 110 -5.97 22.78 2.24
N VAL A 111 -6.79 21.98 2.91
CA VAL A 111 -6.96 22.04 4.37
C VAL A 111 -5.93 21.18 5.13
N LEU A 112 -5.53 20.03 4.60
CA LEU A 112 -4.69 19.06 5.33
C LEU A 112 -3.26 18.94 4.80
N ILE A 113 -2.97 19.47 3.61
CA ILE A 113 -1.70 19.24 2.92
C ILE A 113 -0.90 20.55 2.83
N ALA A 114 0.22 20.60 3.54
CA ALA A 114 1.18 21.69 3.47
C ALA A 114 2.02 21.63 2.17
N ASN A 115 2.34 22.81 1.64
CA ASN A 115 3.23 22.97 0.50
C ASN A 115 4.68 23.02 0.97
N GLY A 116 5.25 21.85 1.26
CA GLY A 116 6.63 21.70 1.75
C GLY A 116 6.71 21.30 3.24
N PRO A 117 7.77 20.58 3.65
CA PRO A 117 7.97 20.15 5.05
C PRO A 117 8.01 21.29 6.06
N GLU A 118 8.49 22.46 5.67
CA GLU A 118 8.64 23.66 6.49
C GLU A 118 7.32 24.34 6.83
N LYS A 119 6.26 24.06 6.05
CA LYS A 119 4.90 24.59 6.27
C LYS A 119 3.99 23.60 7.00
N ARG A 120 4.53 22.45 7.40
CA ARG A 120 3.78 21.46 8.18
C ARG A 120 3.38 22.03 9.52
N SER A 121 2.21 21.62 9.97
CA SER A 121 1.67 21.99 11.27
C SER A 121 0.72 20.89 11.76
N PRO A 122 0.30 20.89 13.04
CA PRO A 122 -0.77 20.00 13.49
C PRO A 122 -2.04 20.07 12.62
N LEU A 123 -2.31 21.25 12.05
CA LEU A 123 -3.45 21.46 11.16
C LEU A 123 -3.18 20.92 9.75
N MET A 124 -1.96 21.02 9.24
CA MET A 124 -1.58 20.54 7.91
C MET A 124 -0.42 19.54 8.03
N PRO A 125 -0.68 18.32 8.56
CA PRO A 125 0.40 17.40 8.89
C PRO A 125 0.98 16.71 7.65
N PHE A 126 0.23 16.61 6.56
CA PHE A 126 0.65 15.98 5.31
C PHE A 126 1.35 16.99 4.41
N VAL A 127 2.18 16.53 3.46
CA VAL A 127 2.87 17.44 2.54
C VAL A 127 2.84 17.04 1.08
N SER A 128 2.68 18.06 0.26
CA SER A 128 3.08 18.03 -1.13
C SER A 128 4.57 18.39 -1.20
N VAL A 129 5.32 17.56 -1.91
CA VAL A 129 6.77 17.70 -2.08
C VAL A 129 7.07 17.48 -3.56
N PRO A 130 7.89 18.34 -4.20
CA PRO A 130 8.23 18.20 -5.61
C PRO A 130 8.85 16.84 -5.92
N ARG A 131 8.58 16.32 -7.11
CA ARG A 131 9.13 15.04 -7.56
C ARG A 131 10.67 15.07 -7.50
N GLY A 132 11.25 14.13 -6.76
CA GLY A 132 12.70 14.00 -6.62
C GLY A 132 13.31 14.80 -5.47
N ALA A 133 12.50 15.57 -4.73
CA ALA A 133 12.93 16.17 -3.48
C ALA A 133 13.15 15.09 -2.42
N GLU A 134 14.17 15.27 -1.57
CA GLU A 134 14.42 14.36 -0.45
C GLU A 134 13.30 14.50 0.60
N ILE A 135 12.74 13.35 1.00
CA ILE A 135 11.63 13.26 1.94
C ILE A 135 12.11 13.34 3.41
N GLY A 136 13.42 13.42 3.63
CA GLY A 136 14.03 13.54 4.97
C GLY A 136 13.61 12.43 5.95
N GLU A 137 14.06 12.56 7.19
CA GLU A 137 13.63 11.67 8.29
C GLU A 137 12.24 12.04 8.82
N TRP A 138 11.79 13.29 8.60
CA TRP A 138 10.51 13.83 9.07
C TRP A 138 9.29 13.05 8.57
N ALA A 139 9.40 12.35 7.44
CA ALA A 139 8.26 11.65 6.90
C ALA A 139 7.89 10.40 7.69
N GLY A 140 8.76 9.87 8.54
CA GLY A 140 8.40 8.75 9.43
C GLY A 140 7.85 7.50 8.76
N LYS A 141 7.66 6.46 9.56
CA LYS A 141 6.89 5.26 9.19
C LYS A 141 6.31 4.68 10.47
N ARG A 142 5.11 4.09 10.37
CA ARG A 142 4.55 3.36 11.50
C ARG A 142 5.37 2.10 11.74
N LYS A 143 5.31 1.52 12.95
CA LYS A 143 5.99 0.24 13.22
C LYS A 143 5.57 -0.85 12.23
N CYS A 144 4.28 -0.94 11.90
CA CYS A 144 3.77 -1.88 10.89
C CYS A 144 4.35 -1.62 9.49
N ASP A 145 4.56 -0.35 9.10
CA ASP A 145 5.18 0.01 7.82
C ASP A 145 6.66 -0.39 7.78
N HIS A 146 7.38 -0.27 8.89
CA HIS A 146 8.76 -0.73 8.98
C HIS A 146 8.87 -2.25 8.77
N ILE A 147 8.00 -3.01 9.44
CA ILE A 147 8.00 -4.48 9.38
C ILE A 147 7.59 -4.97 7.98
N SER A 148 6.56 -4.36 7.40
CA SER A 148 6.02 -4.73 6.08
C SER A 148 6.80 -4.13 4.90
N ASN A 149 7.74 -3.22 5.18
CA ASN A 149 8.38 -2.36 4.17
C ASN A 149 7.35 -1.52 3.37
N GLY A 150 6.35 -0.99 4.07
CA GLY A 150 5.38 0.00 3.60
C GLY A 150 6.02 1.37 3.31
N ASN A 151 5.26 2.24 2.65
CA ASN A 151 5.66 3.63 2.38
C ASN A 151 5.07 4.56 3.43
N SER A 152 5.70 5.72 3.64
CA SER A 152 5.15 6.76 4.51
C SER A 152 3.83 7.30 3.96
N ILE A 153 2.94 7.67 4.87
CA ILE A 153 1.64 8.31 4.60
C ILE A 153 1.74 9.84 4.45
N TYR A 154 2.80 10.51 4.93
CA TYR A 154 2.85 11.98 4.90
C TYR A 154 3.13 12.61 3.54
N PRO A 155 4.04 12.06 2.70
CA PRO A 155 4.27 12.61 1.36
C PRO A 155 3.15 12.21 0.42
N VAL A 156 2.33 13.17 -0.01
CA VAL A 156 1.15 12.88 -0.85
C VAL A 156 1.43 12.92 -2.35
N ASP A 157 2.46 13.67 -2.79
CA ASP A 157 2.71 13.97 -4.21
C ASP A 157 4.13 13.63 -4.72
N ASN A 158 5.08 13.22 -3.86
CA ASN A 158 6.49 12.98 -4.27
C ASN A 158 6.71 11.70 -5.07
N SER A 159 5.87 10.69 -4.87
CA SER A 159 6.24 9.32 -5.20
C SER A 159 5.36 8.73 -6.31
N SER A 160 5.90 7.75 -7.04
CA SER A 160 5.12 6.92 -7.97
C SER A 160 3.97 6.19 -7.27
N LYS A 161 3.98 6.13 -5.94
CA LYS A 161 2.97 5.51 -5.07
C LYS A 161 2.37 6.60 -4.19
N GLN A 162 1.20 7.10 -4.56
CA GLN A 162 0.50 8.20 -3.87
C GLN A 162 -0.23 7.70 -2.60
N VAL A 163 0.48 6.97 -1.72
CA VAL A 163 -0.11 6.24 -0.58
C VAL A 163 -0.81 7.20 0.39
N GLY A 164 -0.15 8.29 0.77
CA GLY A 164 -0.73 9.30 1.65
C GLY A 164 -2.00 9.93 1.11
N ARG A 165 -1.98 10.31 -0.17
CA ARG A 165 -3.13 10.88 -0.86
C ARG A 165 -4.31 9.92 -0.92
N ALA A 166 -4.02 8.66 -1.20
CA ALA A 166 -5.00 7.59 -1.30
C ALA A 166 -5.64 7.30 0.07
N ALA A 167 -4.83 7.24 1.13
CA ALA A 167 -5.29 7.10 2.51
C ALA A 167 -6.21 8.25 2.92
N LEU A 168 -5.77 9.49 2.74
CA LEU A 168 -6.58 10.69 3.01
C LEU A 168 -7.90 10.69 2.25
N GLN A 169 -7.86 10.36 0.96
CA GLN A 169 -9.06 10.32 0.15
C GLN A 169 -10.05 9.29 0.69
N PHE A 170 -9.61 8.08 1.02
CA PHE A 170 -10.47 7.07 1.63
C PHE A 170 -11.00 7.50 3.00
N TRP A 171 -10.16 8.09 3.84
CA TRP A 171 -10.55 8.57 5.16
C TRP A 171 -11.67 9.62 5.09
N ILE A 172 -11.49 10.65 4.25
CA ILE A 172 -12.43 11.75 4.09
C ILE A 172 -13.68 11.36 3.31
N GLU A 173 -13.53 10.62 2.21
CA GLU A 173 -14.65 10.34 1.29
C GLU A 173 -15.44 9.09 1.67
N VAL A 174 -14.89 8.18 2.47
CA VAL A 174 -15.52 6.89 2.82
C VAL A 174 -15.60 6.69 4.32
N LEU A 175 -14.47 6.67 5.03
CA LEU A 175 -14.43 6.26 6.44
C LEU A 175 -15.19 7.23 7.35
N ILE A 176 -14.91 8.53 7.27
CA ILE A 176 -15.58 9.55 8.08
C ILE A 176 -17.10 9.55 7.81
N PRO A 177 -17.59 9.65 6.57
CA PRO A 177 -19.02 9.59 6.29
C PRO A 177 -19.70 8.31 6.79
N LEU A 178 -19.06 7.14 6.64
CA LEU A 178 -19.58 5.88 7.19
C LEU A 178 -19.65 5.92 8.71
N ARG A 179 -18.59 6.42 9.38
CA ARG A 179 -18.56 6.56 10.83
C ARG A 179 -19.65 7.50 11.33
N THR A 180 -19.84 8.64 10.68
CA THR A 180 -20.92 9.58 11.02
C THR A 180 -22.28 8.91 10.91
N GLN A 181 -22.51 8.13 9.85
CA GLN A 181 -23.80 7.48 9.63
C GLN A 181 -24.06 6.28 10.55
N PHE A 182 -23.02 5.50 10.91
CA PHE A 182 -23.13 4.25 11.67
C PHE A 182 -22.33 4.32 12.98
N LYS A 183 -22.34 5.47 13.67
CA LYS A 183 -21.47 5.78 14.82
C LYS A 183 -21.41 4.67 15.89
N ASN A 184 -22.54 4.06 16.19
CA ASN A 184 -22.63 3.06 17.25
C ASN A 184 -22.29 1.63 16.78
N GLN A 185 -22.32 1.39 15.47
CA GLN A 185 -22.17 0.07 14.84
C GLN A 185 -20.83 -0.12 14.13
N LEU A 186 -20.14 0.97 13.78
CA LEU A 186 -18.86 0.95 13.08
C LEU A 186 -17.70 1.08 14.07
N ARG A 187 -16.70 0.21 13.93
CA ARG A 187 -15.43 0.26 14.67
C ARG A 187 -14.25 0.23 13.70
N VAL A 188 -13.20 0.96 14.01
CA VAL A 188 -11.93 0.96 13.28
C VAL A 188 -10.92 0.20 14.10
N TRP A 189 -10.48 -0.95 13.59
CA TRP A 189 -9.45 -1.74 14.22
C TRP A 189 -8.06 -1.20 13.84
N PRO A 190 -7.05 -1.18 14.76
CA PRO A 190 -7.08 -1.65 16.15
C PRO A 190 -7.49 -0.59 17.19
N PHE A 191 -8.02 0.54 16.77
CA PHE A 191 -8.24 1.73 17.63
C PHE A 191 -9.44 1.64 18.57
N GLU A 192 -10.40 0.80 18.26
CA GLU A 192 -11.64 0.70 19.03
C GLU A 192 -11.96 -0.76 19.38
N ASP A 193 -12.65 -0.97 20.50
CA ASP A 193 -13.20 -2.27 20.86
C ASP A 193 -14.25 -2.72 19.84
N LEU A 194 -14.10 -3.94 19.32
CA LEU A 194 -14.96 -4.55 18.32
C LEU A 194 -16.27 -5.11 18.91
N SER A 195 -16.43 -5.06 20.23
CA SER A 195 -17.66 -5.46 20.92
C SER A 195 -18.86 -4.63 20.42
N GLY A 196 -19.92 -5.33 20.03
CA GLY A 196 -21.13 -4.70 19.49
C GLY A 196 -21.01 -4.15 18.06
N ALA A 197 -19.84 -4.25 17.41
CA ALA A 197 -19.69 -3.80 16.02
C ALA A 197 -20.49 -4.68 15.05
N SER A 198 -21.18 -4.03 14.10
CA SER A 198 -21.71 -4.65 12.88
C SER A 198 -20.80 -4.39 11.68
N ILE A 199 -20.00 -3.32 11.73
CA ILE A 199 -19.08 -2.91 10.67
C ILE A 199 -17.71 -2.75 11.30
N VAL A 200 -16.71 -3.44 10.76
CA VAL A 200 -15.31 -3.27 11.16
C VAL A 200 -14.56 -2.74 9.96
N VAL A 201 -13.79 -1.67 10.13
CA VAL A 201 -12.85 -1.17 9.13
C VAL A 201 -11.44 -1.46 9.62
N ALA A 202 -10.60 -2.01 8.76
CA ALA A 202 -9.22 -2.36 9.09
C ALA A 202 -8.31 -2.19 7.88
N GLU A 203 -7.03 -1.95 8.15
CA GLU A 203 -5.99 -1.96 7.13
C GLU A 203 -5.60 -3.39 6.77
N CYS A 204 -5.48 -3.67 5.49
CA CYS A 204 -4.85 -4.88 4.97
C CYS A 204 -3.61 -4.54 4.16
N TYR A 205 -2.75 -5.54 3.95
CA TYR A 205 -1.59 -5.39 3.10
C TYR A 205 -1.51 -6.58 2.13
N PRO A 206 -1.85 -6.39 0.83
CA PRO A 206 -1.97 -7.50 -0.13
C PRO A 206 -0.70 -8.32 -0.26
N ARG A 207 0.47 -7.72 -0.04
CA ARG A 207 1.73 -8.44 -0.07
C ARG A 207 1.80 -9.56 0.98
N LEU A 208 1.31 -9.33 2.20
CA LEU A 208 1.24 -10.36 3.24
C LEU A 208 0.29 -11.47 2.82
N CYS A 209 -0.86 -11.09 2.26
CA CYS A 209 -1.86 -12.03 1.78
C CYS A 209 -1.31 -12.89 0.64
N GLN A 210 -0.57 -12.32 -0.31
CA GLN A 210 0.08 -13.11 -1.36
C GLN A 210 1.10 -14.11 -0.81
N GLN A 211 1.89 -13.72 0.20
CA GLN A 211 2.85 -14.62 0.83
C GLN A 211 2.14 -15.80 1.52
N ASP A 212 1.03 -15.54 2.21
CA ASP A 212 0.18 -16.57 2.81
C ASP A 212 -0.44 -17.49 1.74
N LEU A 213 -1.02 -16.89 0.68
CA LEU A 213 -1.78 -17.63 -0.32
C LEU A 213 -0.92 -18.46 -1.27
N TYR A 214 0.21 -17.90 -1.70
CA TYR A 214 1.06 -18.48 -2.76
C TYR A 214 2.44 -18.93 -2.24
N GLY A 215 2.72 -18.75 -0.94
CA GLY A 215 4.04 -19.01 -0.35
C GLY A 215 5.11 -17.98 -0.75
N LYS A 216 4.78 -16.99 -1.58
CA LYS A 216 5.69 -15.96 -2.08
C LYS A 216 4.92 -14.77 -2.64
N VAL A 217 5.60 -13.64 -2.78
CA VAL A 217 5.08 -12.47 -3.51
C VAL A 217 5.20 -12.74 -5.01
N ILE A 218 4.10 -12.55 -5.74
CA ILE A 218 4.06 -12.71 -7.19
C ILE A 218 4.47 -11.40 -7.87
N SER A 219 5.34 -11.49 -8.88
CA SER A 219 5.74 -10.31 -9.66
C SER A 219 4.59 -9.87 -10.55
N LYS A 220 3.92 -8.80 -10.15
CA LYS A 220 2.74 -8.24 -10.84
C LYS A 220 3.04 -7.66 -12.23
N ARG A 221 4.33 -7.35 -12.49
CA ARG A 221 4.85 -6.94 -13.81
C ARG A 221 4.93 -8.09 -14.82
N ASN A 222 4.73 -9.33 -14.38
CA ASN A 222 4.73 -10.51 -15.23
C ASN A 222 3.31 -11.11 -15.27
N PRO A 223 2.51 -10.80 -16.31
CA PRO A 223 1.14 -11.32 -16.45
C PRO A 223 1.09 -12.85 -16.45
N ILE A 224 2.10 -13.52 -17.02
CA ILE A 224 2.19 -14.98 -17.05
C ILE A 224 2.32 -15.53 -15.62
N ALA A 225 3.13 -14.90 -14.78
CA ALA A 225 3.28 -15.30 -13.38
C ALA A 225 1.97 -15.16 -12.58
N VAL A 226 1.21 -14.09 -12.83
CA VAL A 226 -0.11 -13.85 -12.22
C VAL A 226 -1.10 -14.94 -12.65
N VAL A 227 -1.22 -15.19 -13.95
CA VAL A 227 -2.14 -16.21 -14.50
C VAL A 227 -1.79 -17.60 -13.98
N HIS A 228 -0.51 -17.98 -13.95
CA HIS A 228 -0.09 -19.27 -13.40
C HIS A 228 -0.38 -19.39 -11.90
N ALA A 229 -0.15 -18.34 -11.12
CA ALA A 229 -0.45 -18.35 -9.69
C ALA A 229 -1.95 -18.58 -9.44
N LEU A 230 -2.82 -17.85 -10.16
CA LEU A 230 -4.27 -17.99 -10.08
C LEU A 230 -4.74 -19.37 -10.56
N ASP A 231 -4.22 -19.89 -11.67
CA ASP A 231 -4.64 -21.19 -12.20
C ASP A 231 -4.21 -22.35 -11.30
N ASN A 232 -2.97 -22.33 -10.80
CA ASN A 232 -2.49 -23.32 -9.84
C ASN A 232 -3.34 -23.28 -8.56
N PHE A 233 -3.61 -22.08 -8.05
CA PHE A 233 -4.46 -21.90 -6.87
C PHE A 233 -5.88 -22.44 -7.11
N ARG A 234 -6.50 -22.10 -8.24
CA ARG A 234 -7.83 -22.59 -8.64
C ARG A 234 -7.88 -24.12 -8.69
N LYS A 235 -6.89 -24.76 -9.32
CA LYS A 235 -6.81 -26.23 -9.43
C LYS A 235 -6.69 -26.90 -8.06
N SER A 236 -5.83 -26.39 -7.19
CA SER A 236 -5.60 -26.96 -5.86
C SER A 236 -6.73 -26.69 -4.87
N ASN A 237 -7.66 -25.77 -5.17
CA ASN A 237 -8.69 -25.31 -4.23
C ASN A 237 -10.10 -25.32 -4.82
N LYS A 238 -10.34 -26.14 -5.86
CA LYS A 238 -11.62 -26.20 -6.59
C LYS A 238 -12.82 -26.48 -5.68
N ASP A 239 -12.62 -27.27 -4.64
CA ASP A 239 -13.67 -27.70 -3.70
C ASP A 239 -13.80 -26.74 -2.50
N TYR A 240 -12.82 -25.84 -2.31
CA TYR A 240 -12.77 -24.89 -1.20
C TYR A 240 -13.46 -23.56 -1.55
N LEU A 241 -13.42 -23.09 -2.81
CA LEU A 241 -13.92 -21.76 -3.19
C LEU A 241 -14.92 -21.79 -4.33
N LYS A 242 -16.08 -21.17 -4.11
CA LYS A 242 -17.09 -20.91 -5.15
C LYS A 242 -16.79 -19.58 -5.83
N VAL A 243 -16.13 -19.64 -6.98
CA VAL A 243 -15.72 -18.44 -7.74
C VAL A 243 -16.12 -18.61 -9.20
N ASP A 244 -16.94 -17.67 -9.69
CA ASP A 244 -17.34 -17.63 -11.10
C ASP A 244 -16.12 -17.42 -12.01
N HIS A 245 -16.15 -18.00 -13.22
CA HIS A 245 -15.05 -17.89 -14.16
C HIS A 245 -14.69 -16.42 -14.48
N LYS A 246 -15.67 -15.52 -14.59
CA LYS A 246 -15.43 -14.09 -14.84
C LYS A 246 -14.65 -13.43 -13.71
N VAL A 247 -14.85 -13.85 -12.46
CA VAL A 247 -14.12 -13.31 -11.31
C VAL A 247 -12.63 -13.69 -11.39
N TRP A 248 -12.30 -14.89 -11.83
CA TRP A 248 -10.91 -15.27 -12.13
C TRP A 248 -10.30 -14.43 -13.25
N MET A 249 -11.07 -14.15 -14.30
CA MET A 249 -10.62 -13.30 -15.41
C MET A 249 -10.35 -11.86 -14.94
N HIS A 250 -11.20 -11.30 -14.09
CA HIS A 250 -10.96 -10.00 -13.49
C HIS A 250 -9.71 -10.00 -12.61
N ALA A 251 -9.54 -11.00 -11.73
CA ALA A 251 -8.36 -11.12 -10.88
C ALA A 251 -7.04 -11.18 -11.66
N ALA A 252 -7.07 -11.69 -12.90
CA ALA A 252 -5.90 -11.72 -13.80
C ALA A 252 -5.69 -10.43 -14.62
N SER A 253 -6.64 -9.48 -14.60
CA SER A 253 -6.69 -8.36 -15.54
C SER A 253 -5.83 -7.16 -15.17
N SER A 254 -5.48 -6.98 -13.90
CA SER A 254 -4.60 -5.92 -13.43
C SER A 254 -3.91 -6.29 -12.11
N GLU A 255 -2.89 -5.49 -11.74
CA GLU A 255 -2.19 -5.66 -10.46
C GLU A 255 -3.14 -5.48 -9.26
N ASP A 256 -4.01 -4.47 -9.31
CA ASP A 256 -4.91 -4.12 -8.21
C ASP A 256 -6.03 -5.16 -8.05
N GLU A 257 -6.53 -5.69 -9.16
CA GLU A 257 -7.53 -6.77 -9.16
C GLU A 257 -6.96 -8.06 -8.56
N PHE A 258 -5.72 -8.41 -8.93
CA PHE A 258 -5.02 -9.57 -8.39
C PHE A 258 -4.81 -9.44 -6.87
N ASP A 259 -4.38 -8.26 -6.42
CA ASP A 259 -4.14 -7.95 -5.01
C ASP A 259 -5.43 -8.06 -4.20
N MET A 260 -6.53 -7.46 -4.67
CA MET A 260 -7.79 -7.49 -3.92
C MET A 260 -8.45 -8.86 -3.92
N PHE A 261 -8.39 -9.60 -5.03
CA PHE A 261 -8.85 -10.98 -5.07
C PHE A 261 -8.09 -11.86 -4.07
N SER A 262 -6.75 -11.81 -4.12
CA SER A 262 -5.89 -12.62 -3.25
C SER A 262 -6.12 -12.27 -1.77
N THR A 263 -6.26 -10.97 -1.47
CA THR A 263 -6.55 -10.48 -0.12
C THR A 263 -7.90 -11.00 0.39
N ALA A 264 -8.96 -10.90 -0.42
CA ALA A 264 -10.29 -11.39 -0.05
C ALA A 264 -10.29 -12.89 0.25
N VAL A 265 -9.60 -13.69 -0.56
CA VAL A 265 -9.47 -15.14 -0.36
C VAL A 265 -8.74 -15.47 0.95
N VAL A 266 -7.63 -14.80 1.23
CA VAL A 266 -6.81 -15.05 2.43
C VAL A 266 -7.56 -14.65 3.70
N LEU A 267 -8.13 -13.44 3.73
CA LEU A 267 -8.92 -13.02 4.88
C LEU A 267 -10.12 -13.96 5.07
N GLY A 268 -10.79 -14.36 3.99
CA GLY A 268 -11.87 -15.34 4.02
C GLY A 268 -11.46 -16.67 4.65
N ARG A 269 -10.27 -17.19 4.31
CA ARG A 269 -9.66 -18.39 4.93
C ARG A 269 -9.42 -18.18 6.41
N TRP A 270 -8.74 -17.11 6.79
CA TRP A 270 -8.42 -16.85 8.19
C TRP A 270 -9.69 -16.82 9.05
N PHE A 271 -10.72 -16.08 8.63
CA PHE A 271 -11.99 -16.03 9.37
C PHE A 271 -12.75 -17.35 9.38
N LYS A 272 -12.75 -18.11 8.28
CA LYS A 272 -13.40 -19.43 8.22
C LYS A 272 -12.71 -20.42 9.16
N ASP A 273 -11.39 -20.45 9.15
CA ASP A 273 -10.57 -21.36 9.94
C ASP A 273 -10.38 -20.87 11.39
N GLN A 274 -11.10 -19.81 11.77
CA GLN A 274 -11.04 -19.17 13.09
C GLN A 274 -9.63 -18.67 13.48
N LEU A 275 -8.78 -18.44 12.48
CA LEU A 275 -7.54 -17.68 12.63
C LEU A 275 -7.93 -16.22 12.80
N ILE A 276 -7.44 -15.59 13.86
CA ILE A 276 -7.85 -14.23 14.24
C ILE A 276 -6.84 -13.24 13.65
N PRO A 277 -7.15 -12.55 12.55
CA PRO A 277 -6.20 -11.61 11.95
C PRO A 277 -6.08 -10.30 12.73
N PHE A 278 -6.86 -10.14 13.81
CA PHE A 278 -6.91 -8.96 14.68
C PHE A 278 -5.82 -8.94 15.77
N ALA A 279 -4.75 -9.70 15.59
CA ALA A 279 -3.60 -9.64 16.48
C ALA A 279 -2.88 -8.30 16.33
N VAL A 280 -2.61 -7.63 17.45
CA VAL A 280 -1.90 -6.34 17.52
C VAL A 280 -0.90 -6.39 18.67
N PRO A 281 0.28 -5.75 18.56
CA PRO A 281 1.18 -5.57 19.71
C PRO A 281 0.46 -4.96 20.91
N LYS A 282 0.79 -5.45 22.12
CA LYS A 282 0.32 -4.87 23.40
C LYS A 282 1.07 -3.58 23.70
N GLN A 283 0.87 -2.57 22.85
CA GLN A 283 1.49 -1.26 22.96
C GLN A 283 0.41 -0.21 22.73
N ASP A 284 0.16 0.61 23.75
CA ASP A 284 -0.89 1.64 23.72
C ASP A 284 -0.74 2.58 22.52
N VAL A 285 0.49 2.93 22.16
CA VAL A 285 0.79 3.76 20.97
C VAL A 285 0.32 3.11 19.67
N VAL A 286 0.50 1.80 19.52
CA VAL A 286 0.06 1.06 18.33
C VAL A 286 -1.46 1.01 18.26
N GLN A 287 -2.11 0.82 19.41
CA GLN A 287 -3.56 0.75 19.50
C GLN A 287 -4.21 2.12 19.36
N ASN A 288 -3.58 3.20 19.81
CA ASN A 288 -4.22 4.52 19.86
C ASN A 288 -3.85 5.44 18.68
N MET A 289 -2.68 5.25 18.06
CA MET A 289 -2.13 6.21 17.09
C MET A 289 -1.64 5.56 15.79
N GLU A 290 -0.74 4.58 15.88
CA GLU A 290 -0.11 4.02 14.67
C GLU A 290 -1.04 3.10 13.87
N GLY A 291 -1.86 2.31 14.53
CA GLY A 291 -2.63 1.24 13.88
C GLY A 291 -1.80 -0.01 13.60
N TRP A 292 -2.40 -0.97 12.90
CA TRP A 292 -1.76 -2.25 12.55
C TRP A 292 -2.39 -2.85 11.30
N MET A 293 -1.69 -3.81 10.68
CA MET A 293 -2.17 -4.50 9.46
C MET A 293 -2.75 -5.86 9.83
N LEU A 294 -3.89 -6.22 9.22
CA LEU A 294 -4.50 -7.54 9.41
C LEU A 294 -3.52 -8.67 9.07
N GLY A 295 -3.40 -9.63 9.98
CA GLY A 295 -2.53 -10.80 9.83
C GLY A 295 -1.03 -10.54 9.99
N LEU A 296 -0.61 -9.31 10.27
CA LEU A 296 0.78 -9.02 10.60
C LEU A 296 1.07 -9.47 12.04
N SER A 297 2.05 -10.36 12.23
CA SER A 297 2.37 -10.90 13.56
C SER A 297 2.93 -9.83 14.51
N PRO A 298 2.38 -9.69 15.74
CA PRO A 298 2.91 -8.80 16.77
C PRO A 298 4.32 -9.13 17.26
N GLU A 299 4.68 -10.41 17.24
CA GLU A 299 5.95 -10.93 17.80
C GLU A 299 7.15 -10.64 16.91
N GLY A 300 6.91 -10.07 15.72
CA GLY A 300 7.94 -9.70 14.78
C GLY A 300 8.67 -10.92 14.23
N GLN A 301 8.48 -11.21 12.94
CA GLN A 301 9.67 -11.61 12.19
C GLN A 301 10.72 -10.52 12.43
N LYS A 302 11.95 -10.93 12.80
CA LYS A 302 13.10 -10.05 13.08
C LYS A 302 12.94 -8.78 12.25
N GLU A 303 12.89 -7.61 12.91
CA GLU A 303 12.96 -6.30 12.24
C GLU A 303 13.82 -6.51 11.01
N PRO A 304 13.33 -6.22 9.79
CA PRO A 304 14.05 -6.55 8.57
C PRO A 304 15.45 -6.03 8.79
N SER A 305 16.36 -6.95 9.14
CA SER A 305 17.65 -6.60 9.74
C SER A 305 18.14 -5.58 8.78
N PRO A 306 18.36 -4.31 9.25
CA PRO A 306 18.40 -3.16 8.36
C PRO A 306 19.15 -3.68 7.18
N LYS A 307 18.60 -3.56 5.98
CA LYS A 307 19.49 -3.66 4.85
C LYS A 307 20.50 -2.54 5.14
N LYS A 308 21.55 -2.75 5.96
CA LYS A 308 22.73 -3.46 5.51
C LYS A 308 22.52 -3.87 4.03
N ARG A 309 22.30 -2.87 3.15
CA ARG A 309 23.42 -2.38 2.36
C ARG A 309 24.59 -2.61 3.26
N GLN A 310 25.14 -3.81 3.19
CA GLN A 310 26.50 -3.97 3.54
C GLN A 310 27.10 -2.76 2.82
N LYS A 311 27.38 -1.70 3.59
CA LYS A 311 28.74 -1.22 3.69
C LYS A 311 29.55 -2.49 3.93
N TYR A 312 29.65 -3.32 2.89
CA TYR A 312 30.90 -3.82 2.44
C TYR A 312 31.75 -2.58 2.60
N ASN A 313 32.70 -2.64 3.51
CA ASN A 313 33.91 -1.86 3.40
C ASN A 313 34.51 -2.18 2.02
N SER A 314 33.85 -1.70 0.97
CA SER A 314 34.19 -1.79 -0.44
C SER A 314 34.48 -0.39 -0.95
N SER A 315 34.62 0.59 -0.04
CA SER A 315 35.34 1.83 -0.31
C SER A 315 36.74 1.58 -0.89
N GLU A 316 37.30 0.37 -0.73
CA GLU A 316 38.55 -0.03 -1.39
C GLU A 316 38.39 -0.42 -2.87
N ARG A 317 37.24 -0.97 -3.30
CA ARG A 317 37.06 -1.37 -4.70
C ARG A 317 36.47 -0.22 -5.50
N GLN A 318 37.33 0.38 -6.31
CA GLN A 318 37.00 1.43 -7.25
C GLN A 318 36.97 0.84 -8.66
N PHE A 319 35.85 1.06 -9.37
CA PHE A 319 35.71 0.67 -10.76
C PHE A 319 35.61 1.94 -11.59
N PRO A 320 36.71 2.42 -12.21
CA PRO A 320 36.62 3.56 -13.11
C PRO A 320 35.75 3.21 -14.33
N CYS A 321 35.03 4.20 -14.84
CA CYS A 321 34.35 4.07 -16.12
C CYS A 321 35.39 3.90 -17.24
N PRO A 322 35.27 2.90 -18.12
CA PRO A 322 36.28 2.61 -19.14
C PRO A 322 36.19 3.53 -20.37
N ILE A 323 35.13 4.35 -20.47
CA ILE A 323 34.97 5.33 -21.55
C ILE A 323 36.01 6.43 -21.40
N GLU A 324 36.80 6.64 -22.46
CA GLU A 324 37.87 7.64 -22.48
C GLU A 324 37.36 9.04 -22.09
N GLY A 325 38.13 9.72 -21.25
CA GLY A 325 37.79 11.05 -20.73
C GLY A 325 36.75 11.06 -19.60
N CYS A 326 36.12 9.93 -19.28
CA CYS A 326 35.23 9.86 -18.12
C CYS A 326 36.01 9.77 -16.80
N LYS A 327 35.71 10.68 -15.87
CA LYS A 327 36.31 10.68 -14.52
C LYS A 327 35.44 9.98 -13.47
N HIS A 328 34.32 9.37 -13.88
CA HIS A 328 33.41 8.73 -12.95
C HIS A 328 33.98 7.40 -12.43
N VAL A 329 33.87 7.19 -11.13
CA VAL A 329 34.30 5.97 -10.45
C VAL A 329 33.12 5.37 -9.73
N PHE A 330 32.79 4.12 -10.05
CA PHE A 330 31.77 3.36 -9.34
C PHE A 330 32.40 2.76 -8.07
N HIS A 331 31.85 3.12 -6.92
CA HIS A 331 32.36 2.67 -5.63
C HIS A 331 31.64 1.43 -5.14
N GLY A 332 32.41 0.42 -4.76
CA GLY A 332 31.95 -0.79 -4.10
C GLY A 332 31.29 -1.84 -4.99
N SER A 333 30.64 -1.41 -6.07
CA SER A 333 30.16 -2.29 -7.13
C SER A 333 30.09 -1.52 -8.44
N ARG A 334 29.90 -2.24 -9.54
CA ARG A 334 29.58 -1.67 -10.86
C ARG A 334 28.12 -1.23 -10.99
N GLY A 335 27.30 -1.35 -9.95
CA GLY A 335 25.88 -0.99 -9.99
C GLY A 335 25.67 0.48 -10.33
N GLY A 336 24.69 0.77 -11.20
CA GLY A 336 24.40 2.13 -11.66
C GLY A 336 25.18 2.57 -12.90
N TRP A 337 25.90 1.66 -13.56
CA TRP A 337 26.55 1.93 -14.85
C TRP A 337 25.54 2.18 -15.98
N ASP A 338 24.38 1.54 -15.93
CA ASP A 338 23.34 1.61 -16.95
C ASP A 338 22.75 3.03 -17.16
N PRO A 339 22.36 3.80 -16.13
CA PRO A 339 21.98 5.20 -16.33
C PRO A 339 23.18 6.09 -16.66
N HIS A 340 24.40 5.72 -16.24
CA HIS A 340 25.60 6.51 -16.51
C HIS A 340 25.99 6.46 -17.99
N VAL A 341 26.25 5.27 -18.53
CA VAL A 341 26.71 5.10 -19.92
C VAL A 341 25.59 5.27 -20.94
N GLY A 342 24.36 4.93 -20.55
CA GLY A 342 23.18 5.04 -21.41
C GLY A 342 22.72 6.49 -21.64
N SER A 343 23.36 7.48 -21.02
CA SER A 343 23.01 8.90 -21.16
C SER A 343 23.94 9.60 -22.16
N PRO A 344 23.41 10.10 -23.30
CA PRO A 344 24.18 10.93 -24.22
C PRO A 344 24.71 12.23 -23.57
N ARG A 345 24.10 12.67 -22.46
CA ARG A 345 24.56 13.87 -21.73
C ARG A 345 25.84 13.62 -20.92
N ILE A 346 26.07 12.38 -20.51
CA ILE A 346 27.21 12.02 -19.65
C ILE A 346 28.44 11.71 -20.51
N HIS A 347 28.22 11.09 -21.68
CA HIS A 347 29.27 10.80 -22.65
C HIS A 347 28.87 11.28 -24.05
N PRO A 348 28.81 12.59 -24.29
CA PRO A 348 28.36 13.13 -25.58
C PRO A 348 29.26 12.70 -26.74
N GLU A 349 30.56 12.58 -26.49
CA GLU A 349 31.55 12.23 -27.53
C GLU A 349 31.72 10.71 -27.72
N TRP A 350 31.18 9.90 -26.82
CA TRP A 350 31.28 8.44 -26.94
C TRP A 350 30.07 7.93 -27.73
N ASN A 351 30.30 7.42 -28.95
CA ASN A 351 29.27 6.99 -29.89
C ASN A 351 28.18 8.06 -30.10
N PRO A 352 28.52 9.26 -30.65
CA PRO A 352 27.62 10.41 -30.72
C PRO A 352 26.36 10.17 -31.57
N ASP A 353 26.44 9.26 -32.53
CA ASP A 353 25.31 8.91 -33.42
C ASP A 353 24.23 8.06 -32.72
N ILE A 354 24.56 7.43 -31.58
CA ILE A 354 23.64 6.57 -30.85
C ILE A 354 22.95 7.38 -29.75
N THR A 355 21.69 7.73 -29.99
CA THR A 355 20.86 8.48 -29.03
C THR A 355 19.96 7.58 -28.17
N ASP A 356 19.70 6.35 -28.61
CA ASP A 356 18.90 5.39 -27.84
C ASP A 356 19.68 4.84 -26.64
N LYS A 357 19.05 4.89 -25.46
CA LYS A 357 19.68 4.48 -24.20
C LYS A 357 20.07 3.00 -24.21
N ARG A 358 19.20 2.13 -24.75
CA ARG A 358 19.40 0.68 -24.71
C ARG A 358 20.50 0.27 -25.68
N GLU A 359 20.50 0.86 -26.86
CA GLU A 359 21.55 0.64 -27.87
C GLU A 359 22.94 1.07 -27.36
N ARG A 360 23.04 2.20 -26.66
CA ARG A 360 24.29 2.61 -25.99
C ARG A 360 24.74 1.62 -24.93
N MET A 361 23.81 1.10 -24.12
CA MET A 361 24.13 0.09 -23.11
C MET A 361 24.61 -1.23 -23.72
N ASP A 362 24.01 -1.63 -24.84
CA ASP A 362 24.41 -2.85 -25.54
C ASP A 362 25.78 -2.67 -26.21
N LYS A 363 26.02 -1.49 -26.81
CA LYS A 363 27.34 -1.11 -27.33
C LYS A 363 28.42 -1.11 -26.25
N PHE A 364 28.13 -0.56 -25.07
CA PHE A 364 29.04 -0.57 -23.91
C PHE A 364 29.46 -1.99 -23.52
N ARG A 365 28.52 -2.95 -23.49
CA ARG A 365 28.83 -4.36 -23.14
C ARG A 365 29.71 -5.04 -24.17
N ILE A 366 29.57 -4.66 -25.43
CA ILE A 366 30.37 -5.20 -26.54
C ILE A 366 31.77 -4.59 -26.54
N GLU A 367 31.89 -3.29 -26.29
CA GLU A 367 33.17 -2.57 -26.33
C GLU A 367 34.04 -2.82 -25.09
N PHE A 368 33.43 -3.05 -23.91
CA PHE A 368 34.17 -3.19 -22.65
C PHE A 368 33.81 -4.50 -21.91
N PRO A 369 33.97 -5.69 -22.53
CA PRO A 369 33.61 -6.96 -21.90
C PRO A 369 34.43 -7.22 -20.63
N GLU A 370 35.73 -6.90 -20.63
CA GLU A 370 36.63 -7.06 -19.49
C GLU A 370 36.23 -6.23 -18.27
N TRP A 371 35.49 -5.14 -18.49
CA TRP A 371 34.94 -4.34 -17.41
C TRP A 371 33.89 -5.12 -16.62
N PHE A 372 33.23 -6.12 -17.20
CA PHE A 372 32.25 -6.97 -16.51
C PHE A 372 32.85 -8.25 -15.93
N GLU A 373 33.95 -8.74 -16.49
CA GLU A 373 34.54 -10.04 -16.14
C GLU A 373 35.46 -9.98 -14.91
N ASN A 374 36.08 -8.83 -14.63
CA ASN A 374 37.08 -8.68 -13.56
C ASN A 374 36.51 -8.22 -12.20
N GLY A 375 35.51 -8.92 -11.64
CA GLY A 375 34.84 -8.56 -10.36
C GLY A 375 35.33 -9.29 -9.12
#